data_AF-A0A5R9H350-F1
#
_entry.id   AF-A0A5R9H350-F1
#
_cell.length_a   1.000
_cell.length_b   1.000
_cell.length_c   1.000
_cell.angle_alpha   90.00
_cell.angle_beta   90.00
_cell.angle_gamma   90.00
#
_symmetry.space_group_name_H-M   'P 1'
#
loop_
_entity.id
_entity.type
_entity.pdbx_description
1 polymer ?
#
loop_
_entity_poly.entity_id
_entity_poly.type
_entity_poly.pdbx_seq_one_letter_code
_entity_poly.pdbx_strand_id
1 'polypeptide(L)'
;MKRAFSLIEIIFVIVILGIIVSFAAPKLMDTKDSALVSTLKRDITTTINAVQSYYLLNQKIDSLEDVLTIGTTNWDIEKLSMKDKNSCIRINVINSLNGVKLELIVDPIKDLPICKKIRENGLESKTYDVY
;
A
#
# COMPACT_ATOMS: atom_id res chain seq x y z
N MET A 1 5.83 48.40 -24.89
CA MET A 1 4.97 47.45 -25.64
C MET A 1 5.38 46.04 -25.22
N LYS A 2 4.49 45.27 -24.57
CA LYS A 2 4.79 43.88 -24.20
C LYS A 2 4.67 43.02 -25.46
N ARG A 3 5.74 42.31 -25.84
CA ARG A 3 5.69 41.34 -26.92
C ARG A 3 4.87 40.13 -26.46
N ALA A 4 3.77 39.86 -27.13
CA ALA A 4 3.05 38.60 -26.97
C ALA A 4 3.84 37.49 -27.69
N PHE A 5 3.84 36.29 -27.12
CA PHE A 5 4.40 35.11 -27.79
C PHE A 5 3.63 34.81 -29.08
N SER A 6 4.35 34.34 -30.10
CA SER A 6 3.73 33.93 -31.35
C SER A 6 2.97 32.62 -31.18
N LEU A 7 1.86 32.47 -31.90
CA LEU A 7 1.06 31.23 -31.90
C LEU A 7 1.93 30.01 -32.21
N ILE A 8 2.88 30.15 -33.15
CA ILE A 8 3.77 29.06 -33.55
C ILE A 8 4.74 28.65 -32.43
N GLU A 9 5.19 29.61 -31.60
CA GLU A 9 6.08 29.33 -30.47
C GLU A 9 5.35 28.49 -29.42
N ILE A 10 4.08 28.82 -29.15
CA ILE A 10 3.26 28.07 -28.19
C ILE A 10 3.04 26.63 -28.66
N ILE A 11 2.72 26.44 -29.94
CA ILE A 11 2.52 25.09 -30.52
C ILE A 11 3.80 24.26 -30.42
N PHE A 12 4.94 24.83 -30.78
CA PHE A 12 6.22 24.12 -30.73
C PHE A 12 6.57 23.67 -29.30
N VAL A 13 6.34 24.52 -28.30
CA VAL A 13 6.55 24.19 -26.88
C VAL A 13 5.65 23.05 -26.43
N ILE A 14 4.35 23.08 -26.76
CA ILE A 14 3.41 22.02 -26.37
C ILE A 14 3.77 20.69 -27.03
N VAL A 15 4.19 20.70 -28.30
CA VAL A 15 4.62 19.47 -29.00
C VAL A 15 5.84 18.85 -28.33
N ILE A 16 6.87 19.65 -28.00
CA ILE A 16 8.06 19.16 -27.30
C ILE A 16 7.69 18.59 -25.92
N LEU A 17 6.88 19.33 -25.14
CA LEU A 17 6.42 18.86 -23.83
C LEU A 17 5.62 17.56 -23.94
N GLY A 18 4.79 17.41 -24.97
CA GLY A 18 4.02 16.19 -25.23
C GLY A 18 4.91 14.97 -25.46
N ILE A 19 5.97 15.12 -26.26
CA ILE A 19 6.93 14.04 -26.52
C ILE A 19 7.64 13.64 -25.22
N ILE A 20 8.13 14.62 -24.44
CA ILE A 20 8.83 14.35 -23.17
C ILE A 20 7.89 13.63 -22.19
N VAL A 21 6.65 14.11 -22.02
CA VAL A 21 5.67 13.52 -21.11
C VAL A 21 5.32 12.08 -21.49
N SER A 22 5.23 11.78 -22.79
CA SER A 22 4.93 10.41 -23.26
C SER A 22 5.95 9.37 -22.76
N PHE A 23 7.22 9.75 -22.64
CA PHE A 23 8.26 8.85 -22.12
C PHE A 23 8.40 8.94 -20.59
N ALA A 24 8.23 10.12 -20.01
CA ALA A 24 8.43 10.34 -18.58
C ALA A 24 7.26 9.81 -17.73
N ALA A 25 6.01 9.96 -18.19
CA ALA A 25 4.83 9.61 -17.40
C ALA A 25 4.76 8.12 -17.03
N PRO A 26 4.97 7.15 -17.94
CA PRO A 26 4.92 5.73 -17.59
C PRO A 26 5.96 5.36 -16.52
N LYS A 27 7.18 5.90 -16.63
CA LYS A 27 8.26 5.64 -15.67
C LYS A 27 7.98 6.23 -14.29
N LEU A 28 7.35 7.41 -14.23
CA LEU A 28 6.93 8.01 -12.97
C LEU A 28 5.81 7.21 -12.31
N MET A 29 4.84 6.69 -13.08
CA MET A 29 3.80 5.80 -12.55
C MET A 29 4.40 4.52 -11.99
N ASP A 30 5.34 3.91 -12.71
CA ASP A 30 6.02 2.69 -12.27
C ASP A 30 6.82 2.88 -10.97
N THR A 31 7.51 4.02 -10.85
CA THR A 31 8.26 4.40 -9.65
C THR A 31 7.32 4.62 -8.45
N LYS A 32 6.17 5.29 -8.67
CA LYS A 32 5.16 5.50 -7.63
C LYS A 32 4.59 4.18 -7.10
N ASP A 33 4.25 3.26 -8.01
CA ASP A 33 3.77 1.93 -7.65
C ASP A 33 4.82 1.17 -6.83
N SER A 34 6.08 1.19 -7.25
CA SER A 34 7.17 0.50 -6.55
C SER A 34 7.40 1.07 -5.15
N ALA A 35 7.33 2.39 -4.99
CA ALA A 35 7.41 3.06 -3.69
C ALA A 35 6.21 2.70 -2.79
N LEU A 36 5.01 2.58 -3.36
CA LEU A 36 3.83 2.12 -2.64
C LEU A 36 4.01 0.68 -2.15
N VAL A 37 4.45 -0.24 -3.01
CA VAL A 37 4.72 -1.64 -2.62
C VAL A 37 5.74 -1.73 -1.48
N SER A 38 6.84 -0.98 -1.57
CA SER A 38 7.84 -0.93 -0.49
C SER A 38 7.27 -0.38 0.82
N THR A 39 6.36 0.60 0.74
CA THR A 39 5.70 1.16 1.92
C THR A 39 4.75 0.16 2.54
N LEU A 40 3.90 -0.49 1.74
CA LEU A 40 2.98 -1.52 2.22
C LEU A 40 3.74 -2.68 2.89
N LYS A 41 4.86 -3.13 2.31
CA LYS A 41 5.69 -4.18 2.91
C LYS A 41 6.25 -3.81 4.28
N ARG A 42 6.73 -2.56 4.41
CA ARG A 42 7.21 -2.02 5.68
C ARG A 42 6.06 -1.92 6.68
N ASP A 43 4.92 -1.38 6.28
CA ASP A 43 3.75 -1.21 7.15
C ASP A 43 3.23 -2.56 7.65
N ILE A 44 3.14 -3.59 6.79
CA ILE A 44 2.78 -4.96 7.18
C ILE A 44 3.73 -5.50 8.26
N THR A 45 5.04 -5.33 8.06
CA THR A 45 6.05 -5.81 9.03
C THR A 45 5.92 -5.07 10.37
N THR A 46 5.71 -3.76 10.33
CA THR A 46 5.47 -2.94 11.51
C THR A 46 4.18 -3.37 12.23
N THR A 47 3.10 -3.62 11.49
CA THR A 47 1.81 -4.10 12.03
C THR A 47 1.97 -5.44 12.73
N ILE A 48 2.65 -6.40 12.12
CA ILE A 48 2.88 -7.72 12.74
C ILE A 48 3.61 -7.56 14.08
N ASN A 49 4.71 -6.80 14.07
CA ASN A 49 5.50 -6.56 15.29
C ASN A 49 4.71 -5.81 16.36
N ALA A 50 3.91 -4.80 15.97
CA ALA A 50 3.08 -4.04 16.88
C ALA A 50 2.01 -4.91 17.54
N VAL A 51 1.33 -5.75 16.75
CA VAL A 51 0.31 -6.70 17.24
C VAL A 51 0.93 -7.71 18.21
N GLN A 52 2.06 -8.30 17.85
CA GLN A 52 2.80 -9.21 18.74
C GLN A 52 3.20 -8.54 20.06
N SER A 53 3.78 -7.34 19.98
CA SER A 53 4.24 -6.62 21.18
C SER A 53 3.06 -6.20 22.07
N TYR A 54 1.97 -5.74 21.48
CA TYR A 54 0.77 -5.34 22.21
C TYR A 54 0.11 -6.54 22.90
N TYR A 55 0.04 -7.69 22.23
CA TYR A 55 -0.52 -8.91 22.81
C TYR A 55 0.31 -9.41 23.99
N LEU A 56 1.64 -9.34 23.93
CA LEU A 56 2.51 -9.72 25.05
C LEU A 56 2.26 -8.88 26.31
N LEU A 57 1.89 -7.61 26.15
CA LEU A 57 1.65 -6.70 27.28
C LEU A 57 0.21 -6.77 27.81
N ASN A 58 -0.77 -6.88 26.91
CA ASN A 58 -2.19 -6.75 27.26
C ASN A 58 -2.95 -8.08 27.27
N GLN A 59 -2.37 -9.15 26.72
CA GLN A 59 -2.97 -10.50 26.57
C GLN A 59 -4.29 -10.54 25.79
N LYS A 60 -4.67 -9.44 25.14
CA LYS A 60 -5.86 -9.31 24.31
C LYS A 60 -5.63 -8.29 23.20
N ILE A 61 -6.39 -8.41 22.11
CA ILE A 61 -6.44 -7.44 21.02
C ILE A 61 -7.92 -7.13 20.77
N ASP A 62 -8.34 -5.93 21.19
CA ASP A 62 -9.72 -5.46 21.07
C ASP A 62 -9.94 -4.64 19.78
N SER A 63 -8.95 -3.86 19.37
CA SER A 63 -8.95 -3.10 18.13
C SER A 63 -7.53 -2.96 17.55
N LEU A 64 -7.38 -2.89 16.22
CA LEU A 64 -6.10 -2.53 15.60
C LEU A 64 -5.78 -1.04 15.75
N GLU A 65 -6.78 -0.18 15.92
CA GLU A 65 -6.59 1.27 16.09
C GLU A 65 -5.78 1.60 17.35
N ASP A 66 -6.00 0.84 18.44
CA ASP A 66 -5.26 1.01 19.70
C ASP A 66 -3.83 0.45 19.63
N VAL A 67 -3.54 -0.38 18.62
CA VAL A 67 -2.27 -1.10 18.46
C VAL A 67 -1.36 -0.41 17.45
N LEU A 68 -1.95 0.22 16.43
CA LEU A 68 -1.24 0.70 15.26
C LEU A 68 -0.94 2.20 15.30
N THR A 69 0.28 2.56 14.93
CA THR A 69 0.73 3.95 14.71
C THR A 69 1.05 4.22 13.24
N ILE A 70 0.40 3.51 12.32
CA ILE A 70 0.58 3.68 10.88
C ILE A 70 -0.48 4.61 10.28
N GLY A 71 -0.10 5.35 9.25
CA GLY A 71 -0.98 6.32 8.60
C GLY A 71 -2.13 5.64 7.83
N THR A 72 -3.32 6.22 7.89
CA THR A 72 -4.54 5.81 7.15
C THR A 72 -4.52 6.22 5.67
N THR A 73 -3.36 6.66 5.16
CA THR A 73 -3.20 7.14 3.79
C THR A 73 -3.32 6.01 2.78
N ASN A 74 -2.70 4.85 3.07
CA ASN A 74 -2.68 3.68 2.19
C ASN A 74 -3.63 2.57 2.63
N TRP A 75 -4.22 2.71 3.82
CA TRP A 75 -4.96 1.65 4.49
C TRP A 75 -6.30 2.14 5.02
N ASP A 76 -7.29 1.26 4.90
CA ASP A 76 -8.57 1.34 5.57
C ASP A 76 -8.53 0.37 6.76
N ILE A 77 -8.60 0.92 7.97
CA ILE A 77 -8.54 0.17 9.23
C ILE A 77 -9.96 -0.01 9.74
N GLU A 78 -10.32 -1.26 9.99
CA GLU A 78 -11.48 -1.67 10.75
C GLU A 78 -11.00 -2.30 12.07
N LYS A 79 -11.95 -2.58 12.97
CA LYS A 79 -11.64 -3.01 14.34
C LYS A 79 -10.64 -4.17 14.42
N LEU A 80 -10.83 -5.25 13.65
CA LEU A 80 -9.94 -6.42 13.65
C LEU A 80 -9.35 -6.74 12.26
N SER A 81 -9.55 -5.86 11.29
CA SER A 81 -9.17 -6.05 9.90
C SER A 81 -8.58 -4.77 9.33
N MET A 82 -7.52 -4.89 8.55
CA MET A 82 -6.91 -3.78 7.84
C MET A 82 -6.80 -4.14 6.36
N LYS A 83 -7.21 -3.23 5.48
CA LYS A 83 -7.23 -3.44 4.04
C LYS A 83 -6.47 -2.31 3.35
N ASP A 84 -5.73 -2.61 2.30
CA ASP A 84 -5.15 -1.54 1.48
C ASP A 84 -6.24 -0.86 0.63
N LYS A 85 -6.03 0.41 0.28
CA LYS A 85 -7.01 1.14 -0.55
C LYS A 85 -7.24 0.55 -1.94
N ASN A 86 -6.25 -0.15 -2.48
CA ASN A 86 -6.41 -0.86 -3.76
C ASN A 86 -7.09 -2.22 -3.60
N SER A 87 -7.37 -2.63 -2.35
CA SER A 87 -8.00 -3.90 -1.99
C SER A 87 -7.28 -5.10 -2.59
N CYS A 88 -5.95 -5.05 -2.64
CA CYS A 88 -5.05 -6.15 -3.00
C CYS A 88 -4.61 -6.98 -1.77
N ILE A 89 -4.59 -6.39 -0.58
CA ILE A 89 -4.04 -6.94 0.66
C ILE A 89 -5.02 -6.72 1.81
N ARG A 90 -5.24 -7.74 2.62
CA ARG A 90 -6.01 -7.69 3.86
C ARG A 90 -5.21 -8.34 4.99
N ILE A 91 -5.27 -7.76 6.17
CA ILE A 91 -4.71 -8.30 7.40
C ILE A 91 -5.87 -8.51 8.35
N ASN A 92 -6.08 -9.74 8.81
CA ASN A 92 -7.10 -10.08 9.79
C ASN A 92 -6.46 -10.56 11.08
N VAL A 93 -7.00 -10.11 12.21
CA VAL A 93 -6.66 -10.66 13.53
C VAL A 93 -7.75 -11.64 13.93
N ILE A 94 -7.37 -12.90 14.10
CA ILE A 94 -8.25 -14.00 14.45
C ILE A 94 -7.95 -14.42 15.88
N ASN A 95 -8.85 -14.09 16.81
CA ASN A 95 -8.79 -14.57 18.18
C ASN A 95 -9.34 -16.00 18.23
N SER A 96 -8.46 -16.99 18.39
CA SER A 96 -8.85 -18.39 18.56
C SER A 96 -8.67 -18.83 20.02
N LEU A 97 -9.34 -19.92 20.40
CA LEU A 97 -9.23 -20.53 21.74
C LEU A 97 -7.78 -20.94 22.11
N ASN A 98 -6.93 -21.16 21.09
CA ASN A 98 -5.55 -21.61 21.24
C ASN A 98 -4.51 -20.50 21.00
N GLY A 99 -4.92 -19.23 21.03
CA GLY A 99 -4.03 -18.09 20.77
C GLY A 99 -4.55 -17.15 19.68
N VAL A 100 -3.88 -16.03 19.49
CA VAL A 100 -4.22 -15.04 18.47
C VAL A 100 -3.37 -15.27 17.22
N LYS A 101 -4.01 -15.25 16.06
CA LYS A 101 -3.33 -15.39 14.76
C LYS A 101 -3.55 -14.15 13.92
N LEU A 102 -2.52 -13.74 13.20
CA LEU A 102 -2.58 -12.65 12.24
C LEU A 102 -2.47 -13.23 10.83
N GLU A 103 -3.53 -13.08 10.05
CA GLU A 103 -3.61 -13.60 8.69
C GLU A 103 -3.44 -12.45 7.69
N LEU A 104 -2.34 -12.50 6.94
CA LEU A 104 -2.14 -11.68 5.75
C LEU A 104 -2.73 -12.42 4.55
N ILE A 105 -3.69 -11.81 3.88
CA ILE A 105 -4.33 -12.30 2.67
C ILE A 105 -3.98 -11.36 1.52
N VAL A 106 -3.40 -11.90 0.46
CA VAL A 106 -3.19 -11.21 -0.81
C VAL A 106 -4.21 -11.73 -1.82
N ASP A 107 -5.04 -10.86 -2.37
CA ASP A 107 -6.11 -11.24 -3.30
C ASP A 107 -5.52 -11.80 -4.61
N PRO A 108 -5.75 -13.09 -4.94
CA PRO A 108 -5.10 -13.73 -6.09
C PRO A 108 -5.79 -13.43 -7.41
N ILE A 109 -7.06 -13.02 -7.36
CA ILE A 109 -7.95 -12.88 -8.53
C ILE A 109 -7.88 -11.46 -9.11
N LYS A 110 -7.45 -10.48 -8.31
CA LYS A 110 -7.56 -9.07 -8.69
C LYS A 110 -6.41 -8.64 -9.61
N ASP A 111 -6.73 -8.39 -10.88
CA ASP A 111 -5.75 -8.08 -11.94
C ASP A 111 -5.51 -6.57 -12.11
N LEU A 112 -5.29 -5.86 -11.00
CA LEU A 112 -4.78 -4.49 -11.09
C LEU A 112 -3.24 -4.52 -11.25
N PRO A 113 -2.64 -3.62 -12.04
CA PRO A 113 -1.19 -3.55 -12.22
C PRO A 113 -0.41 -3.51 -10.90
N ILE A 114 -0.93 -2.77 -9.91
CA ILE A 114 -0.35 -2.69 -8.58
C ILE A 114 -0.47 -4.02 -7.80
N CYS A 115 -1.59 -4.74 -7.89
CA CYS A 115 -1.75 -6.04 -7.22
C CYS A 115 -0.82 -7.11 -7.83
N LYS A 116 -0.55 -7.03 -9.14
CA LYS A 116 0.45 -7.89 -9.79
C LYS A 116 1.85 -7.58 -9.27
N LYS A 117 2.24 -6.30 -9.22
CA LYS A 117 3.53 -5.89 -8.64
C LYS A 117 3.71 -6.30 -7.18
N ILE A 118 2.66 -6.21 -6.36
CA ILE A 118 2.68 -6.67 -4.97
C ILE A 118 3.08 -8.16 -4.88
N ARG A 119 2.45 -9.00 -5.70
CA ARG A 119 2.74 -10.44 -5.76
C ARG A 119 4.16 -10.73 -6.27
N GLU A 120 4.59 -10.04 -7.32
CA GLU A 120 5.94 -10.18 -7.90
C GLU A 120 7.05 -9.76 -6.92
N ASN A 121 6.75 -8.88 -5.96
CA ASN A 121 7.69 -8.42 -4.93
C ASN A 121 7.68 -9.29 -3.64
N GLY A 122 7.04 -10.47 -3.70
CA GLY A 122 7.10 -11.48 -2.64
C GLY A 122 6.15 -11.23 -1.45
N LEU A 123 5.13 -10.38 -1.63
CA LEU A 123 4.01 -10.31 -0.70
C LEU A 123 3.01 -11.42 -1.07
N GLU A 124 2.98 -12.45 -0.26
CA GLU A 124 2.11 -13.62 -0.38
C GLU A 124 1.25 -13.76 0.87
N SER A 125 0.12 -14.45 0.73
CA SER A 125 -0.75 -14.74 1.87
C SER A 125 0.00 -15.60 2.90
N LYS A 126 0.08 -15.13 4.14
CA LYS A 126 0.81 -15.79 5.23
C LYS A 126 0.06 -15.63 6.53
N THR A 127 0.03 -16.69 7.33
CA THR A 127 -0.46 -16.64 8.70
C THR A 127 0.73 -16.54 9.64
N TYR A 128 0.66 -15.59 10.57
CA TYR A 128 1.63 -15.36 11.62
C TYR A 128 1.00 -15.71 12.96
N ASP A 129 1.64 -16.57 13.72
CA ASP A 129 1.26 -16.80 15.11
C ASP A 129 1.71 -15.59 15.95
N VAL A 130 0.78 -15.01 16.70
CA VAL A 130 1.06 -13.84 17.56
C VAL A 130 1.68 -14.29 18.88
N TYR A 131 1.29 -15.47 19.37
CA TYR A 131 1.88 -16.21 20.49
C TYR A 131 1.41 -17.67 20.45
#